data_AF-A0A966Y8B1-F1
#
_entry.id   AF-A0A966Y8B1-F1
#
_cell.length_a   1.000
_cell.length_b   1.000
_cell.length_c   1.000
_cell.angle_alpha   90.00
_cell.angle_beta   90.00
_cell.angle_gamma   90.00
#
_symmetry.space_group_name_H-M   'P 1'
#
loop_
_entity.id
_entity.type
_entity.pdbx_description
1 polymer ?
#
loop_
_entity_poly.entity_id
_entity_poly.type
_entity_poly.pdbx_seq_one_letter_code
_entity_poly.pdbx_strand_id
1 'polypeptide(L)' 'MTDIVILDGARTAIGTFGGSLAATPPIELGTVAAKAALERSGVEGGQIGQVVFGHVINTEP' A
#
# COMPACT_ATOMS: atom_id res chain seq x y z
N MET A 1 9.77 -15.66 23.29
CA MET A 1 9.10 -14.56 22.58
C MET A 1 9.62 -14.59 21.16
N THR A 2 8.76 -14.56 20.16
CA THR A 2 9.20 -14.52 18.76
C THR A 2 9.45 -13.07 18.39
N ASP A 3 10.58 -12.78 17.76
CA ASP A 3 10.91 -11.43 17.31
C ASP A 3 9.93 -10.95 16.22
N ILE A 4 9.68 -9.65 16.19
CA ILE A 4 8.87 -9.00 15.17
C ILE A 4 9.81 -8.29 14.21
N VAL A 5 9.70 -8.60 12.92
CA VAL A 5 10.60 -8.10 11.87
C VAL A 5 9.81 -7.46 10.73
N ILE A 6 10.44 -6.51 10.03
CA ILE A 6 9.95 -5.95 8.77
C ILE A 6 10.66 -6.71 7.65
N LEU A 7 9.89 -7.42 6.82
CA LEU A 7 10.44 -8.19 5.70
C LEU A 7 10.84 -7.29 4.55
N ASP A 8 9.95 -6.38 4.13
CA ASP A 8 10.23 -5.32 3.17
C ASP A 8 9.10 -4.27 3.16
N GLY A 9 9.20 -3.26 2.28
CA GLY A 9 8.18 -2.27 2.01
C GLY A 9 8.24 -1.68 0.60
N ALA A 10 7.12 -1.09 0.19
CA ALA A 10 7.02 -0.34 -1.06
C ALA A 10 6.15 0.89 -0.86
N ARG A 11 6.31 1.86 -1.77
CA ARG A 11 5.47 3.05 -1.86
C ARG A 11 5.30 3.45 -3.32
N THR A 12 4.21 4.14 -3.61
CA THR A 12 4.04 4.84 -4.89
C THR A 12 4.93 6.07 -4.95
N ALA A 13 4.98 6.70 -6.14
CA ALA A 13 5.41 8.09 -6.23
C ALA A 13 4.42 9.01 -5.49
N ILE A 14 4.90 10.16 -5.01
CA ILE A 14 4.05 11.17 -4.38
C ILE A 14 3.63 12.17 -5.46
N GLY A 15 2.33 12.29 -5.68
CA GLY A 15 1.76 13.28 -6.60
C GLY A 15 1.65 14.66 -5.94
N THR A 16 1.68 15.71 -6.74
CA THR A 16 1.28 17.06 -6.31
C THR A 16 -0.24 17.21 -6.36
N PHE A 17 -0.80 18.14 -5.61
CA PHE A 17 -2.23 18.47 -5.67
C PHE A 17 -2.63 18.84 -7.11
N GLY A 18 -3.68 18.20 -7.64
CA GLY A 18 -4.12 18.37 -9.03
C GLY A 18 -3.14 17.83 -10.10
N GLY A 19 -2.12 17.07 -9.71
CA GLY A 19 -1.10 16.52 -10.60
C GLY A 19 -1.47 15.18 -11.26
N SER A 20 -0.45 14.44 -11.67
CA SER A 20 -0.59 13.21 -12.47
C SER A 20 -1.40 12.08 -11.81
N LEU A 21 -1.49 12.07 -10.48
CA LEU A 21 -2.24 11.07 -9.71
C LEU A 21 -3.61 11.56 -9.25
N ALA A 22 -4.03 12.78 -9.65
CA ALA A 22 -5.27 13.38 -9.14
C ALA A 22 -6.53 12.61 -9.53
N ALA A 23 -6.52 11.92 -10.67
CA ALA A 23 -7.63 11.09 -11.13
C ALA A 23 -7.53 9.63 -10.66
N THR A 24 -6.51 9.27 -9.88
CA THR A 24 -6.32 7.90 -9.38
C THR A 24 -6.98 7.75 -8.01
N PRO A 25 -7.96 6.85 -7.84
CA PRO A 25 -8.58 6.60 -6.54
C PRO A 25 -7.55 6.17 -5.48
N PRO A 26 -7.70 6.60 -4.21
CA PRO A 26 -6.78 6.20 -3.13
C PRO A 26 -6.64 4.68 -2.98
N ILE A 27 -7.72 3.93 -3.22
CA ILE A 27 -7.71 2.46 -3.14
C ILE A 27 -6.80 1.83 -4.21
N GLU A 28 -6.72 2.42 -5.40
CA GLU A 28 -5.81 1.95 -6.46
C GLU A 28 -4.35 2.20 -6.06
N LEU A 29 -4.05 3.38 -5.50
CA LEU A 29 -2.71 3.69 -4.99
C LEU A 29 -2.31 2.73 -3.86
N GLY A 30 -3.23 2.46 -2.92
CA GLY A 30 -3.02 1.47 -1.86
C GLY A 30 -2.81 0.06 -2.39
N THR A 31 -3.56 -0.32 -3.43
CA THR A 31 -3.42 -1.62 -4.11
C THR A 31 -2.05 -1.77 -4.76
N VAL A 32 -1.57 -0.74 -5.46
CA VAL A 32 -0.23 -0.75 -6.09
C VAL A 32 0.86 -0.88 -5.03
N ALA A 33 0.79 -0.11 -3.95
CA ALA A 33 1.77 -0.18 -2.87
C ALA A 33 1.77 -1.55 -2.17
N ALA A 34 0.59 -2.11 -1.86
CA ALA A 34 0.46 -3.42 -1.22
C ALA A 34 1.02 -4.55 -2.08
N LYS A 35 0.66 -4.60 -3.37
CA LYS A 35 1.13 -5.63 -4.30
C LYS A 35 2.65 -5.61 -4.42
N ALA A 36 3.24 -4.43 -4.57
CA ALA A 36 4.70 -4.28 -4.63
C ALA A 36 5.39 -4.69 -3.32
N ALA A 37 4.80 -4.39 -2.15
CA ALA A 37 5.36 -4.82 -0.87
C ALA A 37 5.31 -6.35 -0.69
N LEU A 38 4.21 -7.00 -1.08
CA LEU A 38 4.10 -8.47 -1.08
C LEU A 38 5.11 -9.12 -2.04
N GLU A 39 5.21 -8.61 -3.26
CA GLU A 39 6.14 -9.11 -4.27
C GLU A 39 7.59 -9.06 -3.78
N ARG A 40 8.03 -7.92 -3.24
CA ARG A 40 9.42 -7.76 -2.79
C ARG A 40 9.74 -8.53 -1.50
N SER A 41 8.76 -8.64 -0.60
CA SER A 41 8.90 -9.47 0.61
C SER A 41 8.83 -10.97 0.33
N GLY A 42 8.38 -11.39 -0.86
CA GLY A 42 8.20 -12.79 -1.22
C GLY A 42 7.05 -13.47 -0.46
N VAL A 43 6.12 -12.70 0.11
CA VAL A 43 5.00 -13.21 0.90
C VAL A 43 3.78 -13.42 0.00
N GLU A 44 3.21 -14.62 0.06
CA GLU A 44 1.97 -14.91 -0.66
C GLU A 44 0.76 -14.32 0.07
N GLY A 45 -0.21 -13.80 -0.69
CA GLY A 45 -1.39 -13.15 -0.12
C GLY A 45 -2.20 -14.04 0.84
N GLY A 46 -2.20 -15.36 0.63
CA GLY A 46 -2.88 -16.32 1.52
C GLY A 46 -2.25 -16.44 2.91
N GLN A 47 -1.03 -15.94 3.11
CA GLN A 47 -0.33 -15.95 4.40
C GLN A 47 -0.67 -14.73 5.27
N ILE A 48 -1.36 -13.73 4.71
CA ILE A 48 -1.67 -12.48 5.41
C ILE A 48 -2.91 -12.66 6.30
N GLY A 49 -2.71 -12.61 7.62
CA GLY A 49 -3.81 -12.71 8.58
C GLY A 49 -4.56 -11.40 8.84
N GLN A 50 -3.92 -10.25 8.60
CA GLN A 50 -4.51 -8.93 8.85
C GLN A 50 -3.89 -7.88 7.93
N VAL A 51 -4.72 -6.95 7.46
CA VAL A 51 -4.30 -5.78 6.68
C VAL A 51 -4.78 -4.53 7.40
N VAL A 52 -3.91 -3.54 7.53
CA VAL A 52 -4.24 -2.25 8.14
C VAL A 52 -3.72 -1.13 7.25
N PHE A 53 -4.60 -0.20 6.87
CA PHE A 53 -4.25 0.99 6.09
C PHE A 53 -4.63 2.25 6.86
N GLY A 54 -3.70 3.21 6.92
CA GLY A 54 -3.99 4.56 7.40
C GLY A 54 -4.61 5.39 6.28
N HIS A 55 -5.78 5.96 6.52
CA HIS A 55 -6.47 6.83 5.56
C HIS A 55 -7.19 7.96 6.30
N VAL A 56 -6.94 9.21 5.93
CA VAL A 56 -7.45 10.39 6.64
C VAL A 56 -8.74 10.93 6.02
N ILE A 57 -8.78 11.09 4.69
CA ILE A 57 -9.94 11.66 3.98
C ILE A 57 -10.45 10.61 2.99
N ASN A 58 -11.61 10.04 3.27
CA ASN A 58 -12.23 9.08 2.37
C ASN A 58 -12.87 9.82 1.19
N THR A 59 -12.15 9.85 0.06
CA THR A 59 -12.62 10.43 -1.20
C THR A 59 -12.44 9.44 -2.34
N GLU A 60 -13.37 9.49 -3.28
CA GLU A 60 -13.21 8.93 -4.62
C GLU A 60 -13.20 10.11 -5.61
N PRO A 61 -12.48 10.02 -6.74
CA PRO A 61 -12.62 10.96 -7.84
C PRO A 61 -14.06 11.03 -8.37
#